data_AF-A0A947ZDJ9-F1
#
_entry.id   AF-A0A947ZDJ9-F1
#
_cell.length_a   1.000
_cell.length_b   1.000
_cell.length_c   1.000
_cell.angle_alpha   90.00
_cell.angle_beta   90.00
_cell.angle_gamma   90.00
#
_symmetry.space_group_name_H-M   'P 1'
#
loop_
_entity.id
_entity.type
_entity.pdbx_description
1 polymer ?
#
loop_
_entity_poly.entity_id
_entity_poly.type
_entity_poly.pdbx_seq_one_letter_code
_entity_poly.pdbx_strand_id
1 'polypeptide(L)' 'PEEVVVGTHGLFITLGFHRGVLLPQVPVEWGWDRLEYLDHLCQKAGLPVGTWREPEVELESFTAQVFSEE' A
#
# COMPACT_ATOMS: atom_id res chain seq x y z
N PRO A 1 -8.12 5.30 4.61
CA PRO A 1 -7.75 3.86 4.77
C PRO A 1 -8.91 2.88 4.54
N GLU A 2 -10.12 3.20 5.02
CA GLU A 2 -11.29 2.30 4.89
C GLU A 2 -11.74 2.09 3.44
N GLU A 3 -11.49 3.07 2.57
CA GLU A 3 -11.79 3.04 1.13
C GLU A 3 -10.78 2.24 0.28
N VAL A 4 -9.73 1.67 0.90
CA VAL A 4 -8.75 0.85 0.19
C VAL A 4 -9.38 -0.48 -0.25
N VAL A 5 -9.39 -0.74 -1.55
CA VAL A 5 -9.89 -1.98 -2.17
C VAL A 5 -8.71 -2.82 -2.66
N VAL A 6 -8.50 -3.97 -2.02
CA VAL A 6 -7.45 -4.93 -2.38
C VAL A 6 -7.65 -5.42 -3.82
N GLY A 7 -6.56 -5.50 -4.59
CA GLY A 7 -6.59 -5.89 -6.00
C GLY A 7 -6.98 -4.78 -6.98
N THR A 8 -7.45 -3.63 -6.49
CA THR A 8 -7.81 -2.47 -7.34
C THR A 8 -6.90 -1.27 -7.06
N HIS A 9 -6.68 -0.96 -5.78
CA HIS A 9 -5.89 0.21 -5.38
C HIS A 9 -4.42 -0.16 -5.14
N GLY A 10 -3.54 0.47 -5.92
CA GLY A 10 -2.14 0.66 -5.56
C GLY A 10 -2.05 1.76 -4.51
N LEU A 11 -1.08 1.67 -3.61
CA LEU A 11 -0.94 2.61 -2.51
C LEU A 11 0.44 3.25 -2.49
N PHE A 12 0.47 4.53 -2.14
CA PHE A 12 1.67 5.30 -1.85
C PHE A 12 1.57 5.83 -0.42
N ILE A 13 2.66 5.72 0.35
CA ILE A 13 2.76 6.25 1.71
C ILE A 13 3.96 7.20 1.80
N THR A 14 3.77 8.34 2.48
CA THR A 14 4.84 9.30 2.77
C THR A 14 4.81 9.70 4.24
N LEU A 15 5.99 9.73 4.88
CA LEU A 15 6.21 10.34 6.19
C LEU A 15 7.62 10.94 6.24
N GLY A 16 7.72 12.27 6.08
CA GLY A 16 9.02 12.95 5.99
C GLY A 16 9.87 12.43 4.84
N PHE A 17 11.01 11.80 5.15
CA PHE A 17 11.90 11.20 4.14
C PHE A 17 11.54 9.75 3.77
N HIS A 18 10.60 9.14 4.50
CA HIS A 18 10.15 7.77 4.24
C HIS A 18 9.07 7.76 3.17
N ARG A 19 9.24 6.88 2.18
CA ARG A 19 8.27 6.70 1.10
C ARG A 19 8.19 5.24 0.67
N GLY A 20 6.98 4.76 0.42
CA GLY A 20 6.73 3.39 -0.02
C GLY A 20 5.62 3.34 -1.06
N VAL A 21 5.74 2.41 -1.99
CA VAL A 21 4.72 2.14 -3.00
C VAL A 21 4.52 0.63 -3.13
N LEU A 22 3.26 0.22 -3.24
CA LEU A 22 2.88 -1.13 -3.62
C LEU A 22 1.82 -1.08 -4.72
N LEU A 23 1.96 -1.95 -5.71
CA LEU A 23 1.05 -2.02 -6.85
C LEU A 23 -0.21 -2.83 -6.51
N PRO A 24 -1.34 -2.63 -7.23
CA PRO A 24 -2.62 -3.28 -6.92
C PRO A 24 -2.57 -4.82 -6.85
N GLN A 25 -1.73 -5.46 -7.66
CA GLN A 25 -1.64 -6.93 -7.73
C GLN A 25 -0.89 -7.55 -6.55
N VAL A 26 0.01 -6.79 -5.89
CA VAL A 26 0.85 -7.32 -4.82
C VAL A 26 0.04 -7.94 -3.67
N PRO A 27 -0.94 -7.25 -3.05
CA PRO A 27 -1.71 -7.86 -1.97
C PRO A 27 -2.51 -9.10 -2.43
N VAL A 28 -2.89 -9.20 -3.70
CA VAL A 28 -3.59 -10.38 -4.24
C VAL A 28 -2.64 -11.57 -4.37
N GLU A 29 -1.45 -11.36 -4.93
CA GLU A 29 -0.43 -12.40 -5.10
C GLU A 29 0.03 -13.00 -3.76
N TRP A 30 0.09 -12.18 -2.72
CA TRP A 30 0.52 -12.58 -1.38
C TRP A 30 -0.63 -12.99 -0.46
N GLY A 31 -1.88 -12.89 -0.90
CA GLY A 31 -3.06 -13.23 -0.11
C GLY A 31 -3.29 -12.31 1.10
N TRP A 32 -2.84 -11.06 1.02
CA TRP A 32 -2.99 -10.08 2.10
C TRP A 32 -4.39 -9.47 2.12
N ASP A 33 -4.93 -9.32 3.32
CA ASP A 33 -6.10 -8.47 3.53
C ASP A 33 -5.72 -6.98 3.51
N ARG A 34 -6.73 -6.10 3.67
CA ARG A 34 -6.54 -4.65 3.65
C ARG A 34 -5.58 -4.15 4.74
N LEU A 35 -5.65 -4.72 5.94
CA LEU A 35 -4.83 -4.30 7.08
C LEU A 35 -3.39 -4.76 6.90
N GLU A 36 -3.20 -6.02 6.50
CA GLU A 36 -1.89 -6.58 6.15
C GLU A 36 -1.25 -5.78 5.02
N TYR A 37 -2.02 -5.41 3.99
CA TYR A 37 -1.52 -4.60 2.88
C TYR A 37 -0.99 -3.23 3.34
N LEU A 38 -1.72 -2.53 4.22
CA LEU A 38 -1.31 -1.24 4.77
C LEU A 38 -0.09 -1.38 5.70
N ASP A 39 -0.01 -2.44 6.48
CA ASP A 39 1.12 -2.72 7.37
C ASP A 39 2.39 -3.07 6.57
N HIS A 40 2.25 -3.85 5.49
CA HIS A 40 3.35 -4.13 4.55
C HIS A 40 3.78 -2.90 3.75
N LEU A 41 2.86 -1.99 3.43
CA LEU A 41 3.20 -0.71 2.81
C LEU A 41 4.07 0.16 3.74
N CYS A 42 3.77 0.20 5.04
CA CYS A 42 4.61 0.89 6.02
C CYS A 42 6.02 0.29 6.05
N GLN A 43 6.13 -1.04 6.14
CA GLN A 43 7.43 -1.71 6.11
C GLN A 43 8.19 -1.44 4.81
N LYS A 44 7.50 -1.38 3.66
CA LYS A 44 8.10 -1.03 2.36
C LYS A 44 8.72 0.37 2.36
N ALA A 45 8.16 1.30 3.13
CA ALA A 45 8.70 2.65 3.33
C ALA A 45 9.80 2.74 4.41
N GLY A 46 10.15 1.61 5.04
CA GLY A 46 11.06 1.57 6.19
C GLY A 46 10.43 2.09 7.49
N LEU A 47 9.10 2.07 7.58
CA LEU A 47 8.33 2.50 8.75
C LEU A 47 7.86 1.29 9.58
N PRO A 48 7.64 1.46 10.88
CA PRO A 48 6.98 0.44 11.70
C PRO A 48 5.60 0.04 11.18
N VAL A 49 5.18 -1.18 11.52
CA VAL A 49 3.82 -1.64 11.25
C VAL A 49 2.80 -0.70 11.90
N GLY A 50 1.74 -0.39 11.17
CA GLY A 50 0.65 0.45 11.64
C GLY A 50 0.87 1.96 11.57
N THR A 51 2.04 2.43 11.12
CA THR A 51 2.33 3.88 10.97
C THR A 51 1.32 4.59 10.07
N TRP A 52 0.66 3.89 9.14
CA TRP A 52 -0.43 4.44 8.31
C TRP A 52 -1.62 5.03 9.09
N ARG A 53 -1.73 4.76 10.39
CA ARG A 53 -2.76 5.32 11.28
C ARG A 53 -2.38 6.70 11.85
N GLU A 54 -1.12 7.09 11.74
CA GLU A 54 -0.62 8.35 12.28
C GLU A 54 -1.13 9.54 11.47
N PRO A 55 -1.51 10.67 12.10
CA PRO A 55 -2.09 11.82 11.42
C PRO A 55 -1.12 12.55 10.49
N GLU A 56 0.19 12.36 10.68
CA GLU A 56 1.26 12.96 9.87
C GLU A 56 1.54 12.16 8.59
N VAL A 57 0.94 10.98 8.43
CA VAL A 57 1.13 10.15 7.24
C VAL A 57 0.24 10.63 6.12
N GLU A 58 0.85 10.84 4.96
CA GLU A 58 0.14 10.99 3.71
C GLU A 58 -0.02 9.61 3.07
N LEU A 59 -1.28 9.17 2.91
CA LEU A 59 -1.63 7.92 2.26
C LEU A 59 -2.46 8.22 1.01
N GLU A 60 -1.93 7.86 -0.15
CA GLU A 60 -2.56 8.08 -1.45
C GLU A 60 -2.85 6.75 -2.13
N SER A 61 -3.89 6.72 -2.97
CA SER A 61 -4.26 5.56 -3.77
C SER A 61 -4.27 5.87 -5.26
N PHE A 62 -3.92 4.89 -6.08
CA PHE A 62 -4.01 4.96 -7.53
C PHE A 62 -4.51 3.62 -8.10
N THR A 63 -4.92 3.63 -9.37
CA THR A 63 -5.28 2.41 -10.11
C THR A 63 -4.29 2.20 -11.26
N ALA A 64 -4.07 0.95 -11.65
CA ALA A 64 -3.20 0.62 -12.78
C ALA A 64 -3.82 -0.51 -13.64
N GLN A 65 -3.51 -0.50 -14.92
CA GLN A 65 -3.71 -1.66 -15.80
C GLN A 65 -2.40 -2.45 -15.83
N VAL A 66 -2.48 -3.75 -15.54
CA VAL A 66 -1.33 -4.65 -15.49
C VAL A 66 -1.40 -5.60 -16.68
N PHE A 67 -0.30 -5.72 -17.42
CA PHE A 67 -0.15 -6.61 -18.57
C PHE A 67 1.01 -7.59 -18.29
N SER A 68 0.87 -8.84 -18.74
CA SER A 68 1.91 -9.87 -18.68
C SER A 68 1.95 -10.64 -20.02
N GLU A 69 3.09 -11.21 -20.36
CA GLU A 69 3.23 -12.13 -21.51
C GLU A 69 2.60 -13.50 -21.17
N GLU A 70 2.18 -14.25 -22.19
CA GLU A 70 1.65 -15.63 -22.05
C GLU A 70 2.73 -16.67 -21.75
#